data_AF-A0A7Y2SKX1-F1
#
_entry.id   AF-A0A7Y2SKX1-F1
#
_cell.length_a   1.000
_cell.length_b   1.000
_cell.length_c   1.000
_cell.angle_alpha   90.00
_cell.angle_beta   90.00
_cell.angle_gamma   90.00
#
_symmetry.space_group_name_H-M   'P 1'
#
loop_
_entity.id
_entity.type
_entity.pdbx_description
1 polymer ?
#
loop_
_entity_poly.entity_id
_entity_poly.type
_entity_poly.pdbx_seq_one_letter_code
_entity_poly.pdbx_strand_id
1 'polypeptide(L)'
;MTTIHTIERKPRAASDGPPPLLIMLHGYGSNEQDLFDLGEYFDPRMHIVSPRGVLDLGFGFAWYHLGGAPGNLIPDPATRARARDILAALVSDLPGRLGTDPQRTYLLGFSQGAVMSLALAAHIPGQLAGIIPISGYLDPDSLDGPLPAAIAELPILQIHGTEDAVVPIAAARRTRDTLAPLARRHTYQEYPVGHTISMDGIQLIQGWLAERLAT
;
A
#
# COMPACT_ATOMS: atom_id res chain seq x y z
N MET A 1 23.48 -1.41 -0.18
CA MET A 1 22.06 -1.13 0.11
C MET A 1 21.68 0.15 -0.62
N THR A 2 20.67 0.11 -1.49
CA THR A 2 20.17 1.33 -2.13
C THR A 2 19.30 2.05 -1.10
N THR A 3 19.79 3.17 -0.57
CA THR A 3 19.03 3.99 0.39
C THR A 3 17.91 4.69 -0.35
N ILE A 4 16.67 4.30 -0.08
CA ILE A 4 15.47 4.97 -0.60
C ILE A 4 15.17 6.21 0.24
N HIS A 5 14.82 7.32 -0.41
CA HIS A 5 14.44 8.54 0.29
C HIS A 5 13.09 8.35 0.98
N THR A 6 12.97 8.82 2.22
CA THR A 6 11.74 8.75 3.01
C THR A 6 11.51 10.07 3.74
N ILE A 7 10.24 10.41 3.94
CA ILE A 7 9.81 11.36 4.97
C ILE A 7 9.06 10.62 6.08
N GLU A 8 9.11 11.14 7.30
CA GLU A 8 8.50 10.51 8.46
C GLU A 8 7.74 11.50 9.33
N ARG A 9 6.67 11.00 9.96
CA ARG A 9 5.91 11.71 11.00
C ARG A 9 5.91 10.84 12.25
N LYS A 10 6.48 11.38 13.32
CA LYS A 10 6.46 10.74 14.64
C LYS A 10 5.02 10.65 15.16
N PRO A 11 4.71 9.67 16.02
CA PRO A 11 3.42 9.59 16.69
C PRO A 11 3.05 10.91 17.39
N ARG A 12 1.78 11.30 17.27
CA ARG A 12 1.19 12.46 17.97
C ARG A 12 0.68 12.06 19.37
N ALA A 13 0.52 10.77 19.65
CA ALA A 13 0.13 10.22 20.94
C ALA A 13 1.01 9.01 21.30
N ALA A 14 1.14 8.74 22.60
CA ALA A 14 1.85 7.55 23.08
C ALA A 14 1.05 6.26 22.84
N SER A 15 1.77 5.17 22.60
CA SER A 15 1.26 3.79 22.59
C SER A 15 1.75 3.04 23.82
N ASP A 16 1.03 1.99 24.22
CA ASP A 16 1.49 1.01 25.21
C ASP A 16 2.57 0.11 24.56
N GLY A 17 3.79 0.63 24.49
CA GLY A 17 4.93 -0.02 23.83
C GLY A 17 5.38 0.68 22.54
N PRO A 18 6.23 0.03 21.72
CA PRO A 18 6.69 0.57 20.44
C PRO A 18 5.49 0.98 19.55
N PRO A 19 5.53 2.16 18.91
CA PRO A 19 4.40 2.64 18.12
C PRO A 19 4.13 1.74 16.90
N PRO A 20 2.87 1.55 16.50
CA PRO A 20 2.54 0.94 15.21
C PRO A 20 3.11 1.77 14.05
N LEU A 21 3.42 1.11 12.94
CA LEU A 21 4.03 1.74 11.76
C LEU A 21 3.06 1.71 10.58
N LEU A 22 2.86 2.85 9.92
CA LEU A 22 2.13 2.96 8.66
C LEU A 22 3.06 3.47 7.55
N ILE A 23 3.22 2.67 6.50
CA ILE A 23 4.03 3.01 5.34
C ILE A 23 3.11 3.37 4.17
N MET A 24 3.26 4.58 3.61
CA MET A 24 2.41 5.11 2.56
C MET A 24 3.11 5.14 1.20
N LEU A 25 2.61 4.36 0.25
CA LEU A 25 3.17 4.21 -1.10
C LEU A 25 2.35 5.01 -2.13
N HIS A 26 2.96 6.06 -2.67
CA HIS A 26 2.31 6.96 -3.64
C HIS A 26 2.09 6.32 -5.03
N GLY A 27 1.31 6.98 -5.88
CA GLY A 27 1.04 6.57 -7.26
C GLY A 27 2.13 6.96 -8.26
N TYR A 28 2.01 6.49 -9.50
CA TYR A 28 2.94 6.83 -10.59
C TYR A 28 2.95 8.35 -10.87
N GLY A 29 4.14 8.94 -11.04
CA GLY A 29 4.28 10.37 -11.33
C GLY A 29 4.09 11.29 -10.13
N SER A 30 3.92 10.72 -8.93
CA SER A 30 3.72 11.46 -7.68
C SER A 30 5.01 11.47 -6.84
N ASN A 31 4.91 11.71 -5.53
CA ASN A 31 6.06 11.71 -4.63
C ASN A 31 5.64 11.38 -3.18
N GLU A 32 6.62 11.30 -2.28
CA GLU A 32 6.44 10.95 -0.87
C GLU A 32 5.54 11.91 -0.06
N GLN A 33 5.27 13.13 -0.54
CA GLN A 33 4.42 14.10 0.16
C GLN A 33 2.92 13.90 -0.14
N ASP A 34 2.58 13.26 -1.28
CA ASP A 34 1.23 13.20 -1.84
C ASP A 34 0.19 12.56 -0.90
N LEU A 35 0.57 11.45 -0.26
CA LEU A 35 -0.29 10.76 0.71
C LEU A 35 -0.02 11.20 2.15
N PHE A 36 1.08 11.92 2.40
CA PHE A 36 1.64 12.10 3.73
C PHE A 36 0.71 12.87 4.67
N ASP A 37 -0.01 13.85 4.14
CA ASP A 37 -0.98 14.64 4.92
C ASP A 37 -2.21 13.84 5.33
N LEU A 38 -2.53 12.73 4.65
CA LEU A 38 -3.59 11.82 5.09
C LEU A 38 -3.30 11.21 6.46
N GLY A 39 -2.03 11.16 6.86
CA GLY A 39 -1.61 10.74 8.19
C GLY A 39 -2.19 11.57 9.34
N GLU A 40 -2.73 12.76 9.08
CA GLU A 40 -3.44 13.54 10.10
C GLU A 40 -4.80 12.93 10.47
N TYR A 41 -5.44 12.20 9.55
CA TYR A 41 -6.74 11.57 9.79
C TYR A 41 -6.64 10.22 10.52
N PHE A 42 -5.46 9.59 10.51
CA PHE A 42 -5.26 8.25 11.07
C PHE A 42 -4.86 8.28 12.54
N ASP A 43 -4.86 7.11 13.18
CA ASP A 43 -4.63 6.96 14.63
C ASP A 43 -3.34 7.68 15.06
N PRO A 44 -3.41 8.59 16.05
CA PRO A 44 -2.27 9.43 16.43
C PRO A 44 -1.10 8.65 17.05
N ARG A 45 -1.29 7.36 17.38
CA ARG A 45 -0.22 6.48 17.88
C ARG A 45 0.69 5.97 16.77
N MET A 46 0.29 6.08 15.50
CA MET A 46 1.09 5.58 14.39
C MET A 46 2.30 6.45 14.11
N HIS A 47 3.46 5.81 13.93
CA HIS A 47 4.58 6.38 13.21
C HIS A 47 4.30 6.22 11.72
N ILE A 48 4.36 7.30 10.96
CA ILE A 48 4.09 7.28 9.52
C ILE A 48 5.38 7.48 8.75
N VAL A 49 5.60 6.65 7.74
CA VAL A 49 6.72 6.78 6.79
C VAL A 49 6.16 6.81 5.39
N SER A 50 6.59 7.77 4.56
CA SER A 50 6.31 7.74 3.13
C SER A 50 7.63 7.70 2.35
N PRO A 51 7.93 6.57 1.68
CA PRO A 51 9.05 6.48 0.76
C PRO A 51 8.72 7.11 -0.60
N ARG A 52 9.76 7.67 -1.22
CA ARG A 52 9.75 8.13 -2.61
C ARG A 52 10.03 6.97 -3.57
N GLY A 53 9.32 6.91 -4.69
CA GLY A 53 9.58 5.98 -5.79
C GLY A 53 11.04 6.00 -6.24
N VAL A 54 11.56 4.83 -6.64
CA VAL A 54 12.98 4.65 -6.98
C VAL A 54 13.35 5.14 -8.38
N LEU A 55 12.35 5.48 -9.19
CA LEU A 55 12.52 6.02 -10.54
C LEU A 55 12.17 7.51 -10.54
N ASP A 56 13.10 8.34 -11.00
CA ASP A 56 12.86 9.75 -11.29
C ASP A 56 12.33 9.89 -12.74
N LEU A 57 11.15 10.48 -12.88
CA LEU A 57 10.48 10.71 -14.17
C LEU A 57 10.69 12.14 -14.69
N GLY A 58 11.38 13.01 -13.94
CA GLY A 58 11.56 14.43 -14.22
C GLY A 58 10.37 15.31 -13.81
N PHE A 59 9.17 14.75 -13.70
CA PHE A 59 7.95 15.42 -13.22
C PHE A 59 7.39 14.82 -11.92
N GLY A 60 8.08 13.84 -11.36
CA GLY A 60 7.66 13.06 -10.21
C GLY A 60 8.42 11.74 -10.15
N PHE A 61 7.94 10.81 -9.34
CA PHE A 61 8.58 9.53 -9.08
C PHE A 61 7.66 8.35 -9.35
N ALA A 62 8.24 7.20 -9.57
CA ALA A 62 7.53 5.93 -9.74
C ALA A 62 8.28 4.76 -9.09
N TRP A 63 7.53 3.71 -8.79
CA TRP A 63 8.06 2.43 -8.35
C TRP A 63 8.65 1.66 -9.52
N TYR A 64 7.93 1.62 -10.64
CA TYR A 64 8.35 0.89 -11.84
C TYR A 64 7.93 1.62 -13.12
N HIS A 65 8.59 1.32 -14.23
CA HIS A 65 8.23 1.90 -15.51
C HIS A 65 6.88 1.34 -15.99
N LEU A 66 6.08 2.21 -16.58
CA LEU A 66 4.89 1.86 -17.33
C LEU A 66 5.18 2.14 -18.80
N GLY A 67 5.19 1.09 -19.62
CA GLY A 67 5.21 1.20 -21.07
C GLY A 67 3.80 1.14 -21.64
N GLY A 68 3.70 0.94 -22.96
CA GLY A 68 2.42 0.78 -23.65
C GLY A 68 1.79 2.10 -24.08
N ALA A 69 0.48 2.08 -24.29
CA ALA A 69 -0.30 3.21 -24.79
C ALA A 69 -1.30 3.69 -23.72
N PRO A 70 -1.81 4.93 -23.80
CA PRO A 70 -2.90 5.38 -22.95
C PRO A 70 -4.08 4.38 -22.98
N GLY A 71 -4.54 3.94 -21.80
CA GLY A 71 -5.58 2.91 -21.66
C GLY A 71 -5.09 1.47 -21.69
N ASN A 72 -3.81 1.22 -21.99
CA ASN A 72 -3.16 -0.08 -21.88
C ASN A 72 -1.70 0.08 -21.43
N LEU A 73 -1.54 0.54 -20.19
CA LEU A 73 -0.22 0.68 -19.57
C LEU A 73 0.30 -0.69 -19.16
N ILE A 74 1.53 -0.99 -19.57
CA ILE A 74 2.17 -2.29 -19.34
C ILE A 74 3.31 -2.10 -18.32
N PRO A 75 3.23 -2.73 -17.13
CA PRO A 75 4.33 -2.71 -16.17
C PRO A 75 5.60 -3.32 -16.72
N ASP A 76 6.73 -2.65 -16.54
CA ASP A 76 8.03 -3.26 -16.77
C ASP A 76 8.37 -4.22 -15.60
N PRO A 77 8.53 -5.53 -15.87
CA PRO A 77 8.66 -6.53 -14.82
C PRO A 77 9.97 -6.40 -14.04
N ALA A 78 11.06 -5.98 -14.68
CA ALA A 78 12.38 -5.89 -14.06
C ALA A 78 12.45 -4.75 -13.04
N THR A 79 11.99 -3.55 -13.41
CA THR A 79 11.93 -2.41 -12.49
C THR A 79 10.91 -2.61 -11.38
N ARG A 80 9.80 -3.31 -11.67
CA ARG A 80 8.82 -3.70 -10.64
C ARG A 80 9.40 -4.66 -9.61
N ALA A 81 10.06 -5.73 -10.04
CA ALA A 81 10.71 -6.67 -9.13
C ALA A 81 11.76 -5.95 -8.27
N ARG A 82 12.60 -5.10 -8.89
CA ARG A 82 13.58 -4.29 -8.15
C ARG A 82 12.94 -3.39 -7.10
N ALA A 83 11.84 -2.72 -7.41
CA ALA A 83 11.15 -1.86 -6.47
C ALA A 83 10.52 -2.65 -5.32
N ARG A 84 9.97 -3.83 -5.60
CA ARG A 84 9.44 -4.75 -4.59
C ARG A 84 10.53 -5.17 -3.62
N ASP A 85 11.71 -5.56 -4.13
CA ASP A 85 12.81 -6.02 -3.30
C ASP A 85 13.37 -4.87 -2.42
N ILE A 86 13.45 -3.65 -2.96
CA ILE A 86 13.84 -2.45 -2.20
C ILE A 86 12.82 -2.14 -1.10
N LEU A 87 11.52 -2.18 -1.42
CA LEU A 87 10.47 -1.94 -0.45
C LEU A 87 10.39 -3.05 0.61
N ALA A 88 10.62 -4.31 0.25
CA ALA A 88 10.68 -5.43 1.18
C ALA A 88 11.82 -5.24 2.19
N ALA A 89 13.00 -4.84 1.72
CA ALA A 89 14.12 -4.48 2.59
C ALA A 89 13.79 -3.29 3.50
N LEU A 90 13.11 -2.26 2.98
CA LEU A 90 12.67 -1.11 3.78
C LEU A 90 11.69 -1.53 4.87
N VAL A 91 10.66 -2.31 4.55
CA VAL A 91 9.67 -2.81 5.52
C VAL A 91 10.35 -3.62 6.63
N SER A 92 11.35 -4.42 6.28
CA SER A 92 12.10 -5.23 7.24
C SER A 92 13.00 -4.38 8.18
N ASP A 93 13.54 -3.27 7.67
CA ASP A 93 14.50 -2.41 8.39
C ASP A 93 13.82 -1.39 9.31
N LEU A 94 12.71 -0.78 8.86
CA LEU A 94 12.09 0.36 9.54
C LEU A 94 11.77 0.11 11.03
N PRO A 95 11.21 -1.04 11.45
CA PRO A 95 10.91 -1.29 12.86
C PRO A 95 12.12 -1.19 13.78
N GLY A 96 13.24 -1.79 13.38
CA GLY A 96 14.48 -1.72 14.16
C GLY A 96 15.09 -0.31 14.15
N ARG A 97 15.03 0.39 13.01
CA ARG A 97 15.61 1.73 12.85
C ARG A 97 14.82 2.81 13.58
N LEU A 98 13.49 2.68 13.65
CA LEU A 98 12.59 3.69 14.22
C LEU A 98 12.08 3.33 15.62
N GLY A 99 12.35 2.11 16.10
CA GLY A 99 11.82 1.60 17.35
C GLY A 99 10.30 1.45 17.32
N THR A 100 9.73 1.08 16.16
CA THR A 100 8.29 0.77 16.01
C THR A 100 8.04 -0.73 16.19
N ASP A 101 6.79 -1.11 16.39
CA ASP A 101 6.41 -2.51 16.57
C ASP A 101 6.40 -3.26 15.22
N PRO A 102 7.29 -4.25 14.99
CA PRO A 102 7.31 -5.00 13.74
C PRO A 102 6.03 -5.81 13.49
N GLN A 103 5.29 -6.19 14.54
CA GLN A 103 4.03 -6.92 14.43
C GLN A 103 2.84 -6.01 14.11
N ARG A 104 3.05 -4.68 14.09
CA ARG A 104 2.02 -3.68 13.80
C ARG A 104 2.46 -2.75 12.66
N THR A 105 3.04 -3.34 11.62
CA THR A 105 3.42 -2.64 10.38
C THR A 105 2.33 -2.77 9.32
N TYR A 106 1.81 -1.64 8.85
CA TYR A 106 0.73 -1.55 7.87
C TYR A 106 1.22 -0.87 6.59
N LEU A 107 0.66 -1.27 5.43
CA LEU A 107 0.86 -0.57 4.17
C LEU A 107 -0.42 0.11 3.72
N LEU A 108 -0.32 1.36 3.28
CA LEU A 108 -1.35 2.02 2.48
C LEU A 108 -0.73 2.36 1.13
N GLY A 109 -1.38 1.95 0.05
CA GLY A 109 -0.89 2.21 -1.29
C GLY A 109 -1.96 2.81 -2.17
N PHE A 110 -1.61 3.80 -2.98
CA PHE A 110 -2.49 4.37 -4.00
C PHE A 110 -1.99 4.03 -5.40
N SER A 111 -2.88 3.58 -6.30
CA SER A 111 -2.58 3.33 -7.71
C SER A 111 -1.38 2.38 -7.89
N GLN A 112 -0.25 2.85 -8.43
CA GLN A 112 0.98 2.06 -8.51
C GLN A 112 1.46 1.56 -7.12
N GLY A 113 1.33 2.38 -6.08
CA GLY A 113 1.63 1.98 -4.70
C GLY A 113 0.68 0.91 -4.15
N ALA A 114 -0.57 0.87 -4.62
CA ALA A 114 -1.52 -0.19 -4.27
C ALA A 114 -1.08 -1.55 -4.87
N VAL A 115 -0.65 -1.55 -6.13
CA VAL A 115 -0.08 -2.75 -6.79
C VAL A 115 1.15 -3.23 -6.00
N MET A 116 2.04 -2.31 -5.61
CA MET A 116 3.21 -2.66 -4.79
C MET A 116 2.83 -3.21 -3.41
N SER A 117 1.81 -2.66 -2.75
CA SER A 117 1.36 -3.16 -1.45
C SER A 117 0.86 -4.61 -1.50
N LEU A 118 0.14 -4.96 -2.57
CA LEU A 118 -0.32 -6.32 -2.84
C LEU A 118 0.85 -7.26 -3.16
N ALA A 119 1.79 -6.82 -3.99
CA ALA A 119 2.99 -7.60 -4.32
C ALA A 119 3.85 -7.86 -3.07
N LEU A 120 4.00 -6.88 -2.18
CA LEU A 120 4.72 -7.03 -0.92
C LEU A 120 4.01 -8.02 0.01
N ALA A 121 2.70 -7.93 0.17
CA ALA A 121 1.95 -8.89 0.98
C ALA A 121 2.15 -10.35 0.54
N ALA A 122 2.34 -10.59 -0.76
CA ALA A 122 2.67 -11.91 -1.28
C ALA A 122 4.16 -12.28 -1.10
N HIS A 123 5.07 -11.30 -1.16
CA HIS A 123 6.52 -11.54 -1.16
C HIS A 123 7.16 -11.61 0.24
N ILE A 124 6.61 -10.91 1.23
CA ILE A 124 7.07 -10.90 2.62
C ILE A 124 5.97 -11.40 3.59
N PRO A 125 5.51 -12.67 3.44
CA PRO A 125 4.43 -13.19 4.24
C PRO A 125 4.75 -13.13 5.74
N GLY A 126 3.80 -12.62 6.54
CA GLY A 126 3.92 -12.54 8.00
C GLY A 126 4.65 -11.30 8.54
N GLN A 127 5.16 -10.40 7.67
CA GLN A 127 5.76 -9.14 8.13
C GLN A 127 4.78 -7.96 8.21
N LEU A 128 3.56 -8.12 7.69
CA LEU A 128 2.56 -7.06 7.63
C LEU A 128 1.36 -7.41 8.51
N ALA A 129 0.92 -6.43 9.30
CA ALA A 129 -0.29 -6.49 10.12
C ALA A 129 -1.56 -6.19 9.33
N GLY A 130 -1.42 -5.62 8.12
CA GLY A 130 -2.51 -5.39 7.19
C GLY A 130 -2.12 -4.46 6.04
N ILE A 131 -2.90 -4.49 4.96
CA ILE A 131 -2.68 -3.63 3.78
C ILE A 131 -3.96 -2.92 3.33
N ILE A 132 -3.78 -1.74 2.75
CA ILE A 132 -4.85 -0.87 2.27
C ILE A 132 -4.56 -0.45 0.82
N PRO A 133 -4.81 -1.33 -0.17
CA PRO A 133 -4.70 -0.98 -1.58
C PRO A 133 -5.89 -0.12 -2.04
N ILE A 134 -5.60 1.09 -2.52
CA ILE A 134 -6.58 2.06 -3.00
C ILE A 134 -6.36 2.32 -4.49
N SER A 135 -7.44 2.23 -5.29
CA SER A 135 -7.42 2.52 -6.72
C SER A 135 -6.37 1.70 -7.51
N GLY A 136 -6.18 0.43 -7.13
CA GLY A 136 -5.19 -0.47 -7.70
C GLY A 136 -5.72 -1.87 -7.99
N TYR A 137 -4.81 -2.78 -8.31
CA TYR A 137 -5.13 -4.17 -8.65
C TYR A 137 -3.99 -5.12 -8.28
N LEU A 138 -4.33 -6.39 -8.08
CA LEU A 138 -3.37 -7.48 -7.99
C LEU A 138 -2.96 -7.87 -9.41
N ASP A 139 -1.69 -7.66 -9.73
CA ASP A 139 -1.11 -8.11 -10.99
C ASP A 139 -0.55 -9.54 -10.83
N PRO A 140 -1.09 -10.55 -11.52
CA PRO A 140 -0.55 -11.91 -11.46
C PRO A 140 0.94 -11.99 -11.82
N ASP A 141 1.42 -11.14 -12.72
CA ASP A 141 2.83 -11.12 -13.16
C ASP A 141 3.75 -10.46 -12.11
N SER A 142 3.20 -9.92 -11.03
CA SER A 142 3.96 -9.40 -9.88
C SER A 142 4.26 -10.47 -8.83
N LEU A 143 3.66 -11.66 -8.98
CA LEU A 143 3.80 -12.78 -8.06
C LEU A 143 4.89 -13.74 -8.53
N ASP A 144 5.71 -14.21 -7.59
CA ASP A 144 6.73 -15.24 -7.87
C ASP A 144 6.12 -16.67 -7.87
N GLY A 145 4.81 -16.79 -7.61
CA GLY A 145 4.06 -18.04 -7.50
C GLY A 145 2.63 -17.82 -6.99
N PRO A 146 1.93 -18.87 -6.50
CA PRO A 146 0.65 -18.72 -5.84
C PRO A 146 0.74 -17.78 -4.62
N LEU A 147 -0.37 -17.12 -4.29
CA LEU A 147 -0.45 -16.33 -3.07
C LEU A 147 -0.15 -17.21 -1.85
N PRO A 148 0.70 -16.75 -0.90
CA PRO A 148 1.09 -17.55 0.24
C PRO A 148 -0.08 -17.75 1.22
N ALA A 149 -0.08 -18.86 1.95
CA ALA A 149 -1.12 -19.18 2.94
C ALA A 149 -1.30 -18.08 4.01
N ALA A 150 -0.26 -17.30 4.31
CA ALA A 150 -0.32 -16.17 5.24
C ALA A 150 -1.31 -15.08 4.82
N ILE A 151 -1.65 -14.97 3.52
CA ILE A 151 -2.70 -14.05 3.04
C ILE A 151 -4.05 -14.35 3.69
N ALA A 152 -4.29 -15.59 4.12
CA ALA A 152 -5.55 -15.96 4.79
C ALA A 152 -5.83 -15.15 6.05
N GLU A 153 -4.79 -14.81 6.81
CA GLU A 153 -4.91 -14.06 8.07
C GLU A 153 -4.67 -12.57 7.91
N LEU A 154 -4.06 -12.16 6.81
CA LEU A 154 -3.72 -10.76 6.56
C LEU A 154 -5.01 -9.94 6.38
N PRO A 155 -5.24 -8.92 7.22
CA PRO A 155 -6.31 -7.97 6.98
C PRO A 155 -6.04 -7.14 5.71
N ILE A 156 -6.99 -7.11 4.79
CA ILE A 156 -6.88 -6.35 3.53
C ILE A 156 -8.11 -5.44 3.42
N LEU A 157 -7.90 -4.12 3.35
CA LEU A 157 -8.94 -3.15 3.02
C LEU A 157 -8.71 -2.62 1.60
N GLN A 158 -9.41 -3.21 0.64
CA GLN A 158 -9.33 -2.78 -0.74
C GLN A 158 -10.42 -1.73 -1.03
N ILE A 159 -10.02 -0.56 -1.54
CA ILE A 159 -10.93 0.55 -1.87
C ILE A 159 -10.77 0.94 -3.33
N HIS A 160 -11.87 1.18 -4.05
CA HIS A 160 -11.80 1.60 -5.46
C HIS A 160 -12.92 2.59 -5.87
N GLY A 161 -12.62 3.47 -6.83
CA GLY A 161 -13.60 4.37 -7.43
C GLY A 161 -14.41 3.70 -8.56
N THR A 162 -15.74 3.84 -8.57
CA THR A 162 -16.57 3.26 -9.64
C THR A 162 -16.43 4.01 -10.97
N GLU A 163 -15.93 5.24 -10.93
CA GLU A 163 -15.74 6.13 -12.08
C GLU A 163 -14.26 6.26 -12.47
N ASP A 164 -13.41 5.36 -11.95
CA ASP A 164 -11.98 5.37 -12.21
C ASP A 164 -11.67 5.05 -13.68
N ALA A 165 -11.29 6.08 -14.43
CA ALA A 165 -10.92 6.00 -15.84
C ALA A 165 -9.44 5.61 -16.06
N VAL A 166 -8.62 5.56 -15.01
CA VAL A 166 -7.18 5.23 -15.09
C VAL A 166 -6.97 3.75 -14.80
N VAL A 167 -7.54 3.26 -13.69
CA VAL A 167 -7.58 1.85 -13.33
C VAL A 167 -9.04 1.42 -13.32
N PRO A 168 -9.55 0.85 -14.43
CA PRO A 168 -10.95 0.48 -14.54
C PRO A 168 -11.36 -0.43 -13.39
N ILE A 169 -12.54 -0.17 -12.82
CA ILE A 169 -13.08 -0.91 -11.67
C ILE A 169 -13.07 -2.44 -11.85
N ALA A 170 -13.17 -2.93 -13.09
CA ALA A 170 -13.06 -4.35 -13.40
C ALA A 170 -11.74 -4.97 -12.91
N ALA A 171 -10.62 -4.24 -12.91
CA ALA A 171 -9.34 -4.71 -12.38
C ALA A 171 -9.38 -4.90 -10.86
N ALA A 172 -10.00 -3.97 -10.14
CA ALA A 172 -10.20 -4.07 -8.71
C ALA A 172 -11.15 -5.22 -8.34
N ARG A 173 -12.26 -5.37 -9.08
CA ARG A 173 -13.20 -6.48 -8.88
C ARG A 173 -12.55 -7.83 -9.12
N ARG A 174 -11.69 -7.97 -10.14
CA ARG A 174 -10.87 -9.18 -10.34
C ARG A 174 -9.96 -9.45 -9.15
N THR A 175 -9.33 -8.40 -8.60
CA THR A 175 -8.51 -8.52 -7.39
C THR A 175 -9.32 -9.04 -6.21
N ARG A 176 -10.53 -8.49 -6.01
CA ARG A 176 -11.45 -8.97 -4.99
C ARG A 176 -11.81 -10.43 -5.21
N ASP A 177 -12.18 -10.81 -6.42
CA ASP A 177 -12.61 -12.18 -6.72
C ASP A 177 -11.47 -13.20 -6.52
N THR A 178 -10.22 -12.80 -6.80
CA THR A 178 -9.03 -13.60 -6.51
C THR A 178 -8.77 -13.73 -5.01
N LEU A 179 -8.95 -12.66 -4.23
CA LEU A 179 -8.69 -12.65 -2.79
C LEU A 179 -9.82 -13.27 -1.96
N ALA A 180 -11.07 -13.17 -2.40
CA ALA A 180 -12.26 -13.62 -1.67
C ALA A 180 -12.20 -15.07 -1.16
N PRO A 181 -11.73 -16.08 -1.94
CA PRO A 181 -11.61 -17.44 -1.43
C PRO A 181 -10.37 -17.68 -0.56
N LEU A 182 -9.42 -16.74 -0.52
CA LEU A 182 -8.11 -16.92 0.12
C LEU A 182 -7.96 -16.13 1.41
N ALA A 183 -8.40 -14.86 1.43
CA ALA A 183 -8.17 -13.90 2.51
C ALA A 183 -9.41 -13.77 3.40
N ARG A 184 -9.38 -14.39 4.60
CA ARG A 184 -10.54 -14.42 5.53
C ARG A 184 -10.92 -13.04 6.05
N ARG A 185 -9.97 -12.09 6.03
CA ARG A 185 -10.12 -10.73 6.56
C ARG A 185 -10.03 -9.67 5.45
N HIS A 186 -10.50 -10.01 4.24
CA HIS A 186 -10.63 -9.07 3.13
C HIS A 186 -11.93 -8.28 3.20
N THR A 187 -11.81 -6.97 3.12
CA THR A 187 -12.92 -6.02 2.98
C THR A 187 -12.74 -5.27 1.67
N TYR A 188 -13.78 -5.23 0.85
CA TYR A 188 -13.79 -4.50 -0.42
C TYR A 188 -14.87 -3.42 -0.42
N GLN A 189 -14.48 -2.18 -0.71
CA GLN A 189 -15.39 -1.04 -0.76
C GLN A 189 -15.24 -0.26 -2.07
N GLU A 190 -16.37 0.15 -2.63
CA GLU A 190 -16.44 1.01 -3.82
C GLU A 190 -17.06 2.37 -3.46
N TYR A 191 -16.65 3.44 -4.15
CA TYR A 191 -17.21 4.79 -4.02
C TYR A 191 -17.41 5.47 -5.38
N PRO A 192 -18.42 6.36 -5.55
CA PRO A 192 -18.70 7.05 -6.81
C PRO A 192 -17.71 8.21 -7.05
N VAL A 193 -16.43 7.87 -7.24
CA VAL A 193 -15.34 8.79 -7.53
C VAL A 193 -14.44 8.23 -8.64
N GLY A 194 -13.67 9.12 -9.27
CA GLY A 194 -12.65 8.75 -10.25
C GLY A 194 -11.38 8.15 -9.62
N HIS A 195 -10.23 8.36 -10.27
CA HIS A 195 -8.92 7.91 -9.77
C HIS A 195 -8.41 8.80 -8.63
N THR A 196 -9.05 8.71 -7.47
CA THR A 196 -8.76 9.54 -6.28
C THR A 196 -9.15 8.80 -5.00
N ILE A 197 -8.95 9.44 -3.84
CA ILE A 197 -9.34 8.94 -2.52
C ILE A 197 -10.49 9.82 -2.01
N SER A 198 -11.67 9.23 -1.78
CA SER A 198 -12.82 9.95 -1.23
C SER A 198 -12.67 10.17 0.28
N MET A 199 -13.37 11.17 0.82
CA MET A 199 -13.44 11.38 2.27
C MET A 199 -14.07 10.19 3.00
N ASP A 200 -15.09 9.56 2.41
CA ASP A 200 -15.68 8.33 2.96
C ASP A 200 -14.65 7.18 3.00
N GLY A 201 -13.78 7.09 1.99
CA GLY A 201 -12.66 6.16 1.97
C GLY A 201 -11.67 6.43 3.09
N ILE A 202 -11.31 7.70 3.34
CA ILE A 202 -10.44 8.10 4.45
C ILE A 202 -11.05 7.74 5.80
N GLN A 203 -12.35 7.99 5.99
CA GLN A 203 -13.06 7.65 7.23
C GLN A 203 -13.12 6.13 7.46
N LEU A 204 -13.35 5.35 6.39
CA LEU A 204 -13.31 3.89 6.47
C LEU A 204 -11.92 3.39 6.87
N ILE A 205 -10.86 3.95 6.30
CA ILE A 205 -9.46 3.61 6.66
C ILE A 205 -9.20 3.94 8.13
N GLN A 206 -9.62 5.13 8.59
CA GLN A 206 -9.45 5.55 9.97
C GLN A 206 -10.09 4.54 10.94
N GLY A 207 -11.36 4.17 10.71
CA GLY A 207 -12.04 3.17 11.54
C GLY A 207 -11.37 1.80 11.49
N TRP A 208 -11.02 1.34 10.28
CA TRP A 208 -10.38 0.05 10.07
C TRP A 208 -9.03 -0.08 10.78
N LEU A 209 -8.22 0.99 10.77
CA LEU A 209 -6.96 1.05 11.52
C LEU A 209 -7.22 1.09 13.03
N ALA A 210 -8.13 1.97 13.49
CA ALA A 210 -8.43 2.11 14.92
C ALA A 210 -8.87 0.78 15.57
N GLU A 211 -9.75 0.03 14.91
CA GLU A 211 -10.19 -1.30 15.36
C GLU A 211 -9.02 -2.28 15.59
N ARG A 212 -8.04 -2.27 14.68
CA ARG A 212 -6.87 -3.17 14.74
C ARG A 212 -5.83 -2.72 15.74
N LEU A 213 -5.88 -1.46 16.17
CA LEU A 213 -4.97 -0.92 17.16
C LEU A 213 -5.57 -0.92 18.58
N ALA A 214 -6.83 -1.28 18.73
CA ALA A 214 -7.52 -1.42 20.02
C ALA A 214 -7.29 -2.79 20.67
N THR A 215 -6.80 -3.77 19.91
CA THR A 215 -6.40 -5.12 20.35
C THR A 215 -4.90 -5.22 20.54
#